data_AF-A0A357WVM0-F1
#
_entry.id   AF-A0A357WVM0-F1
#
_cell.length_a   1.000
_cell.length_b   1.000
_cell.length_c   1.000
_cell.angle_alpha   90.00
_cell.angle_beta   90.00
_cell.angle_gamma   90.00
#
_symmetry.space_group_name_H-M   'P 1'
#
loop_
_entity.id
_entity.type
_entity.pdbx_description
1 polymer ?
#
loop_
_entity_poly.entity_id
_entity_poly.type
_entity_poly.pdbx_seq_one_letter_code
_entity_poly.pdbx_strand_id
1 'polypeptide(L)'
;HELLSWLQSQNVCAVVNAASDIESSRAGITLAERHPFVWAAAGIHPHEAGNAPKNAIETLQSLLEHPRVVALGEIGLDYHYNTFPREVQLDLFEQLLKLSLEVEKPVIIHDREAHE
;
A
#
# COMPACT_ATOMS: atom_id res chain seq x y z
N HIS A 1 1.56 -22.11 -0.89
CA HIS A 1 0.96 -22.53 -2.18
C HIS A 1 -0.49 -23.00 -2.00
N GLU A 2 -0.80 -23.79 -0.96
CA GLU A 2 -2.16 -24.30 -0.71
C GLU A 2 -3.25 -23.20 -0.68
N LEU A 3 -3.03 -22.10 0.04
CA LEU A 3 -3.99 -20.98 0.09
C LEU A 3 -4.29 -20.38 -1.30
N LEU A 4 -3.26 -20.12 -2.11
CA LEU A 4 -3.43 -19.48 -3.43
C LEU A 4 -4.19 -20.40 -4.39
N SER A 5 -3.84 -21.69 -4.40
CA SER A 5 -4.58 -22.69 -5.17
C SER A 5 -6.03 -22.84 -4.69
N TRP A 6 -6.25 -22.74 -3.38
CA TRP A 6 -7.59 -22.79 -2.80
C TRP A 6 -8.43 -21.57 -3.21
N LEU A 7 -7.89 -20.34 -3.18
CA LEU A 7 -8.61 -19.15 -3.64
C LEU A 7 -9.13 -19.32 -5.09
N GLN A 8 -8.28 -19.84 -5.97
CA GLN A 8 -8.67 -20.10 -7.35
C GLN A 8 -9.74 -21.20 -7.45
N SER A 9 -9.68 -22.25 -6.62
CA SER A 9 -10.73 -23.28 -6.57
C SER A 9 -12.07 -22.75 -6.06
N GLN A 10 -12.05 -21.64 -5.32
CA GLN A 10 -13.25 -20.91 -4.87
C GLN A 10 -13.70 -19.83 -5.87
N ASN A 11 -13.20 -19.82 -7.11
CA ASN A 11 -13.51 -18.83 -8.16
C ASN A 11 -13.08 -17.38 -7.85
N VAL A 12 -12.08 -17.19 -6.98
CA VAL A 12 -11.44 -15.87 -6.84
C VAL A 12 -10.58 -15.62 -8.09
N CYS A 13 -11.02 -14.66 -8.92
CA CYS A 13 -10.38 -14.39 -10.21
C CYS A 13 -9.19 -13.41 -10.11
N ALA A 14 -9.15 -12.59 -9.06
CA ALA A 14 -8.07 -11.66 -8.81
C ALA A 14 -7.92 -11.35 -7.31
N VAL A 15 -6.70 -11.03 -6.90
CA VAL A 15 -6.37 -10.51 -5.56
C VAL A 15 -5.51 -9.27 -5.73
N VAL A 16 -5.79 -8.19 -5.01
CA VAL A 16 -4.88 -7.05 -4.86
C VAL A 16 -4.25 -7.18 -3.48
N ASN A 17 -2.94 -7.47 -3.44
CA ASN A 17 -2.21 -7.61 -2.20
C ASN A 17 -1.77 -6.22 -1.70
N ALA A 18 -2.32 -5.82 -0.57
CA ALA A 18 -1.98 -4.59 0.13
C ALA A 18 -0.52 -4.59 0.64
N ALA A 19 0.05 -3.40 0.81
CA ALA A 19 1.37 -3.20 1.40
C ALA A 19 1.28 -2.24 2.59
N SER A 20 2.22 -2.36 3.53
CA SER A 20 2.32 -1.51 4.72
C SER A 20 3.56 -0.62 4.74
N ASP A 21 4.56 -0.94 3.91
CA ASP A 21 5.85 -0.28 3.83
C ASP A 21 6.55 -0.60 2.48
N ILE A 22 7.78 -0.11 2.29
CA ILE A 22 8.57 -0.36 1.08
C ILE A 22 8.92 -1.85 0.91
N GLU A 23 9.21 -2.56 1.98
CA GLU A 23 9.66 -3.96 1.92
C GLU A 23 8.50 -4.89 1.53
N SER A 24 7.36 -4.72 2.19
CA SER A 24 6.10 -5.40 1.87
C SER A 24 5.59 -5.04 0.47
N SER A 25 5.78 -3.79 0.01
CA SER A 25 5.50 -3.41 -1.39
C SER A 25 6.32 -4.23 -2.38
N ARG A 26 7.64 -4.38 -2.15
CA ARG A 26 8.53 -5.19 -2.99
C ARG A 26 8.18 -6.68 -2.94
N ALA A 27 7.84 -7.19 -1.75
CA ALA A 27 7.39 -8.56 -1.58
C ALA A 27 6.07 -8.83 -2.32
N GLY A 28 5.13 -7.89 -2.26
CA GLY A 28 3.86 -7.93 -3.00
C GLY A 28 4.06 -7.97 -4.51
N ILE A 29 4.99 -7.15 -5.03
CA ILE A 29 5.37 -7.19 -6.45
C ILE A 29 5.92 -8.56 -6.83
N THR A 30 6.86 -9.09 -6.03
CA THR A 30 7.45 -10.42 -6.27
C THR A 30 6.37 -11.52 -6.28
N LEU A 31 5.38 -11.42 -5.41
CA LEU A 31 4.24 -12.34 -5.38
C LEU A 31 3.37 -12.20 -6.64
N ALA A 32 3.09 -10.97 -7.06
CA ALA A 32 2.29 -10.64 -8.24
C ALA A 32 2.95 -11.06 -9.56
N GLU A 33 4.28 -11.09 -9.64
CA GLU A 33 5.04 -11.64 -10.78
C GLU A 33 4.92 -13.16 -10.88
N ARG A 34 4.88 -13.86 -9.75
CA ARG A 34 4.83 -15.32 -9.69
C ARG A 34 3.42 -15.87 -9.90
N HIS A 35 2.39 -15.11 -9.56
CA HIS A 35 1.00 -15.54 -9.60
C HIS A 35 0.16 -14.57 -10.44
N PRO A 36 -0.23 -14.95 -11.68
CA PRO A 36 -0.91 -14.03 -12.62
C PRO A 36 -2.22 -13.41 -12.10
N PHE A 37 -2.94 -14.08 -11.20
CA PHE A 37 -4.17 -13.56 -10.60
C PHE A 37 -3.93 -12.63 -9.38
N VAL A 38 -2.69 -12.49 -8.93
CA VAL A 38 -2.30 -11.59 -7.84
C VAL A 38 -1.71 -10.30 -8.42
N TRP A 39 -2.22 -9.18 -7.97
CA TRP A 39 -1.73 -7.83 -8.24
C TRP A 39 -1.21 -7.23 -6.94
N ALA A 40 -0.39 -6.19 -7.03
CA ALA A 40 0.16 -5.52 -5.87
C ALA A 40 -0.41 -4.10 -5.72
N ALA A 41 -0.54 -3.65 -4.48
CA ALA A 41 -0.47 -2.24 -4.13
C ALA A 41 0.92 -1.93 -3.57
N ALA A 42 1.31 -0.66 -3.60
CA ALA A 42 2.51 -0.17 -2.93
C ALA A 42 2.13 1.05 -2.09
N GLY A 43 2.57 1.12 -0.84
CA GLY A 43 2.16 2.17 0.08
C GLY A 43 2.90 2.12 1.40
N ILE A 44 2.60 3.09 2.27
CA ILE A 44 3.11 3.14 3.65
C ILE A 44 1.90 3.38 4.55
N HIS A 45 1.64 2.39 5.40
CA HIS A 45 0.53 2.39 6.34
C HIS A 45 0.76 3.46 7.44
N PRO A 46 -0.29 4.10 8.01
CA PRO A 46 -0.16 5.10 9.06
C PRO A 46 0.70 4.66 10.27
N HIS A 47 0.69 3.36 10.60
CA HIS A 47 1.55 2.81 11.65
C HIS A 47 3.05 2.88 11.37
N GLU A 48 3.46 2.99 10.10
CA GLU A 48 4.87 3.12 9.71
C GLU A 48 5.28 4.56 9.45
N ALA A 49 4.40 5.54 9.71
CA ALA A 49 4.62 6.93 9.31
C ALA A 49 5.91 7.54 9.87
N GLY A 50 6.25 7.25 11.13
CA GLY A 50 7.49 7.73 11.74
C GLY A 50 8.75 6.96 11.33
N ASN A 51 8.60 5.81 10.66
CA ASN A 51 9.70 4.98 10.16
C ASN A 51 9.94 5.16 8.66
N ALA A 52 9.11 5.94 7.97
CA ALA A 52 9.21 6.16 6.55
C ALA A 52 10.62 6.69 6.19
N PRO A 53 11.36 6.04 5.28
CA PRO A 53 12.68 6.51 4.89
C PRO A 53 12.57 7.87 4.18
N LYS A 54 13.63 8.68 4.24
CA LYS A 54 13.63 10.04 3.65
C LYS A 54 13.31 10.06 2.15
N ASN A 55 13.66 9.00 1.43
CA ASN A 55 13.40 8.81 0.01
C ASN A 55 12.15 7.93 -0.26
N ALA A 56 11.23 7.83 0.71
CA ALA A 56 10.04 6.99 0.61
C ALA A 56 9.19 7.33 -0.62
N ILE A 57 8.90 8.61 -0.84
CA ILE A 57 8.03 9.06 -1.94
C ILE A 57 8.66 8.73 -3.31
N GLU A 58 9.94 9.04 -3.49
CA GLU A 58 10.69 8.70 -4.72
C GLU A 58 10.74 7.19 -4.97
N THR A 59 10.92 6.41 -3.90
CA THR A 59 10.92 4.95 -3.97
C THR A 59 9.55 4.41 -4.35
N LEU A 60 8.48 4.92 -3.74
CA LEU A 60 7.10 4.53 -4.07
C LEU A 60 6.74 4.91 -5.50
N GLN A 61 7.11 6.10 -5.96
CA GLN A 61 6.91 6.52 -7.36
C GLN A 61 7.50 5.49 -8.32
N SER A 62 8.76 5.07 -8.08
CA SER A 62 9.42 4.05 -8.88
C SER A 62 8.72 2.68 -8.82
N LEU A 63 8.17 2.31 -7.66
CA LEU A 63 7.43 1.04 -7.50
C LEU A 63 6.06 1.09 -8.21
N LEU A 64 5.38 2.24 -8.19
CA LEU A 64 4.05 2.43 -8.79
C LEU A 64 4.07 2.38 -10.33
N GLU A 65 5.23 2.61 -10.95
CA GLU A 65 5.45 2.41 -12.38
C GLU A 65 5.42 0.92 -12.79
N HIS A 66 5.62 0.00 -11.84
CA HIS A 66 5.67 -1.42 -12.15
C HIS A 66 4.30 -1.92 -12.67
N PRO A 67 4.25 -2.68 -13.78
CA PRO A 67 2.98 -3.05 -14.44
C PRO A 67 2.08 -3.97 -13.59
N ARG A 68 2.63 -4.60 -12.56
CA ARG A 68 1.87 -5.42 -11.59
C ARG A 68 1.35 -4.63 -10.39
N VAL A 69 1.69 -3.34 -10.27
CA VAL A 69 1.21 -2.45 -9.21
C VAL A 69 0.02 -1.64 -9.72
N VAL A 70 -1.14 -1.85 -9.10
CA VAL A 70 -2.43 -1.31 -9.58
C VAL A 70 -3.01 -0.22 -8.71
N ALA A 71 -2.48 -0.02 -7.49
CA ALA A 71 -2.97 0.98 -6.55
C ALA A 71 -1.83 1.49 -5.64
N LEU A 72 -2.00 2.71 -5.12
CA LEU A 72 -1.22 3.26 -4.01
C LEU A 72 -1.92 2.93 -2.70
N GLY A 73 -1.30 2.11 -1.86
CA GLY A 73 -1.96 1.65 -0.65
C GLY A 73 -1.29 0.49 0.09
N GLU A 74 -1.59 0.29 1.37
CA GLU A 74 -2.56 1.10 2.13
C GLU A 74 -1.91 2.38 2.66
N ILE A 75 -2.65 3.48 2.60
CA ILE A 75 -2.26 4.81 3.10
C ILE A 75 -3.42 5.36 3.93
N GLY A 76 -3.19 6.30 4.84
CA GLY A 76 -4.31 6.93 5.56
C GLY A 76 -3.96 7.27 7.00
N LEU A 77 -4.92 7.08 7.90
CA LEU A 77 -4.85 7.53 9.29
C LEU A 77 -5.34 6.44 10.25
N ASP A 78 -4.59 6.23 11.33
CA ASP A 78 -4.97 5.33 12.43
C ASP A 78 -4.75 6.05 13.77
N TYR A 79 -5.85 6.47 14.40
CA TYR A 79 -5.82 7.19 15.68
C TYR A 79 -6.12 6.29 16.88
N HIS A 80 -6.39 5.01 16.63
CA HIS A 80 -6.60 4.03 17.69
C HIS A 80 -5.28 3.71 18.40
N TYR A 81 -4.21 3.53 17.62
CA TYR A 81 -2.86 3.34 18.15
C TYR A 81 -2.08 4.65 18.08
N ASN A 82 -1.81 5.27 19.23
CA ASN A 82 -0.98 6.48 19.34
C ASN A 82 0.53 6.16 19.18
N THR A 83 0.90 5.37 18.17
CA THR A 83 2.28 4.96 17.89
C THR A 83 3.14 6.15 17.50
N PHE A 84 2.59 7.07 16.71
CA PHE A 84 3.20 8.32 16.30
C PHE A 84 2.23 9.50 16.48
N PRO A 85 2.73 10.74 16.63
CA PRO A 85 1.88 11.93 16.62
C PRO A 85 1.02 11.98 15.36
N ARG A 86 -0.23 12.47 15.49
CA ARG A 86 -1.19 12.52 14.39
C ARG A 86 -0.67 13.35 13.23
N GLU A 87 0.09 14.39 13.52
CA GLU A 87 0.70 15.29 12.55
C GLU A 87 1.67 14.56 11.62
N VAL A 88 2.39 13.55 12.13
CA VAL A 88 3.31 12.73 11.32
C VAL A 88 2.54 11.85 10.35
N GLN A 89 1.41 11.27 10.78
CA GLN A 89 0.54 10.49 9.90
C GLN A 89 -0.12 11.39 8.84
N LEU A 90 -0.60 12.57 9.24
CA LEU A 90 -1.23 13.54 8.33
C LEU A 90 -0.27 14.04 7.26
N ASP A 91 0.95 14.42 7.64
CA ASP A 91 1.98 14.88 6.70
C ASP A 91 2.32 13.80 5.66
N LEU A 92 2.54 12.56 6.12
CA LEU A 92 2.78 11.45 5.21
C LEU A 92 1.57 11.16 4.30
N PHE A 93 0.36 11.16 4.86
CA PHE A 93 -0.85 10.92 4.08
C PHE A 93 -1.07 11.98 3.00
N GLU A 94 -0.83 13.27 3.31
CA GLU A 94 -0.91 14.36 2.33
C GLU A 94 0.12 14.18 1.21
N GLN A 95 1.36 13.79 1.53
CA GLN A 95 2.40 13.51 0.53
C GLN A 95 2.00 12.34 -0.38
N LEU A 96 1.41 11.28 0.17
CA LEU A 96 0.95 10.12 -0.59
C LEU A 96 -0.27 10.45 -1.47
N LEU A 97 -1.18 11.29 -1.00
CA LEU A 97 -2.28 11.79 -1.83
C LEU A 97 -1.77 12.63 -3.00
N LYS A 98 -0.77 13.50 -2.80
CA LYS A 98 -0.11 14.23 -3.90
C LYS A 98 0.53 13.27 -4.91
N LEU A 99 1.27 12.27 -4.43
CA LEU A 99 1.86 11.24 -5.28
C LEU A 99 0.79 10.51 -6.11
N SER A 100 -0.38 10.20 -5.52
CA SER A 100 -1.48 9.53 -6.23
C SER A 100 -1.97 10.30 -7.46
N LEU A 101 -1.98 11.64 -7.38
CA LEU A 101 -2.36 12.52 -8.48
C LEU A 101 -1.28 12.53 -9.58
N GLU A 102 -0.01 12.44 -9.20
CA GLU A 102 1.11 12.41 -10.14
C GLU A 102 1.18 11.09 -10.92
N VAL A 103 0.92 9.95 -10.26
CA VAL A 103 1.01 8.62 -10.88
C VAL A 103 -0.30 8.14 -11.51
N GLU A 104 -1.40 8.90 -11.33
CA GLU A 104 -2.75 8.57 -11.80
C GLU A 104 -3.23 7.17 -11.40
N LYS A 105 -2.90 6.74 -10.16
CA LYS A 105 -3.31 5.43 -9.60
C LYS A 105 -4.42 5.62 -8.56
N PRO A 106 -5.40 4.68 -8.47
CA PRO A 106 -6.36 4.68 -7.37
C PRO A 106 -5.65 4.45 -6.03
N VAL A 107 -6.25 4.93 -4.94
CA VAL A 107 -5.75 4.77 -3.58
C VAL A 107 -6.54 3.74 -2.79
N ILE A 108 -5.87 3.03 -1.88
CA ILE A 108 -6.49 2.20 -0.84
C ILE A 108 -6.30 2.93 0.48
N ILE A 109 -7.40 3.42 1.05
CA ILE A 109 -7.40 4.24 2.27
C ILE A 109 -7.66 3.35 3.49
N HIS A 110 -6.74 3.36 4.44
CA HIS A 110 -6.95 2.92 5.80
C HIS A 110 -7.50 4.08 6.63
N ASP A 111 -8.66 3.88 7.22
CA ASP A 111 -9.21 4.76 8.23
C ASP A 111 -9.54 3.93 9.47
N ARG A 112 -9.03 4.36 10.61
CA ARG A 112 -9.40 3.80 11.91
C ARG A 112 -9.50 4.90 12.95
N GLU A 113 -10.74 5.14 13.40
CA GLU A 113 -11.05 6.18 14.39
C GLU A 113 -10.55 7.58 13.98
N ALA A 114 -10.43 7.84 12.67
CA ALA A 114 -9.90 9.07 12.09
C ALA A 114 -10.87 9.72 11.07
N HIS A 115 -12.18 9.48 11.23
CA HIS A 115 -13.25 9.91 10.33
C HIS A 115 -14.03 11.16 10.79
N GLU A 116 -13.53 11.86 11.81
CA GLU A 116 -14.11 13.14 12.29
C GLU A 116 -13.40 14.35 11.70
#